data_AF-A0A4R3AH78-F1
#
_entry.id   AF-A0A4R3AH78-F1
#
_cell.length_a   1.000
_cell.length_b   1.000
_cell.length_c   1.000
_cell.angle_alpha   90.00
_cell.angle_beta   90.00
_cell.angle_gamma   90.00
#
_symmetry.space_group_name_H-M   'P 1'
#
loop_
_entity.id
_entity.type
_entity.pdbx_description
1 polymer ?
#
loop_
_entity_poly.entity_id
_entity_poly.type
_entity_poly.pdbx_seq_one_letter_code
_entity_poly.pdbx_strand_id
1 'polypeptide(L)' 'MDRSTNSSGLRCPNCEKNIKLSFEDLLFKSKIECPFCLMEMDMTVPTSIKHHLQEIMMAEQNVNKSKSFNR' A
#
# COMPACT_ATOMS: atom_id res chain seq x y z
N MET A 1 -13.24 23.35 9.37
CA MET A 1 -13.46 21.95 9.76
C MET A 1 -13.23 21.10 8.51
N ASP A 2 -11.97 20.85 8.17
CA ASP A 2 -11.63 19.96 7.06
C ASP A 2 -11.98 18.53 7.46
N ARG A 3 -13.16 18.07 7.01
CA ARG A 3 -13.47 16.65 6.96
C ARG A 3 -12.65 16.05 5.82
N SER A 4 -11.34 15.89 6.03
CA SER A 4 -10.56 14.92 5.27
C SER A 4 -11.12 13.55 5.63
N THR A 5 -12.13 13.11 4.90
CA THR A 5 -12.45 11.69 4.76
C THR A 5 -11.11 11.02 4.45
N ASN A 6 -10.58 10.29 5.43
CA ASN A 6 -9.31 9.56 5.38
C ASN A 6 -9.36 8.58 4.20
N SER A 7 -9.09 9.10 3.03
CA SER A 7 -9.11 8.37 1.78
C SER A 7 -7.73 7.72 1.70
N SER A 8 -7.59 6.59 2.39
CA SER A 8 -6.32 5.86 2.44
C SER A 8 -5.88 5.46 1.04
N GLY A 9 -4.63 5.76 0.70
CA GLY A 9 -4.03 5.41 -0.60
C GLY A 9 -3.24 6.56 -1.23
N LEU A 10 -2.61 6.25 -2.36
CA LEU A 10 -1.89 7.22 -3.18
C LEU A 10 -2.89 7.92 -4.12
N ARG A 11 -2.91 9.26 -4.14
CA ARG A 11 -3.79 10.01 -5.05
C ARG A 11 -3.24 9.94 -6.48
N CYS A 12 -4.05 9.47 -7.43
CA CYS A 12 -3.68 9.45 -8.84
C CYS A 12 -3.57 10.89 -9.39
N PRO A 13 -2.49 11.26 -10.10
CA PRO A 13 -2.33 12.61 -10.63
C PRO A 13 -3.25 12.93 -11.82
N ASN A 14 -3.79 11.92 -12.51
CA ASN A 14 -4.64 12.11 -13.69
C ASN A 14 -6.14 12.15 -13.37
N CYS A 15 -6.63 11.23 -12.53
CA CYS A 15 -8.07 11.12 -12.24
C CYS A 15 -8.44 11.47 -10.79
N GLU A 16 -7.46 11.86 -9.98
CA GLU A 16 -7.59 12.26 -8.57
C GLU A 16 -8.19 11.23 -7.61
N LYS A 17 -8.46 10.01 -8.09
CA LYS A 17 -8.93 8.90 -7.25
C LYS A 17 -7.76 8.29 -6.47
N ASN A 18 -8.05 7.78 -5.28
CA ASN A 18 -7.03 7.16 -4.44
C ASN A 18 -6.86 5.69 -4.78
N ILE A 19 -5.60 5.30 -4.91
CA ILE A 19 -5.15 3.97 -5.25
C ILE A 19 -4.68 3.31 -3.96
N LYS A 20 -5.32 2.20 -3.60
CA LYS A 20 -4.85 1.36 -2.49
C LYS A 20 -3.74 0.46 -3.01
N LEU A 21 -2.62 0.45 -2.29
CA LEU A 21 -1.46 -0.37 -2.58
C LEU A 21 -1.31 -1.40 -1.45
N SER A 22 -1.05 -2.65 -1.83
CA SER A 22 -0.66 -3.70 -0.90
C SER A 22 0.83 -3.58 -0.54
N PHE A 23 1.26 -4.29 0.51
CA PHE A 23 2.69 -4.42 0.81
C PHE A 23 3.46 -5.02 -0.38
N GLU A 24 2.86 -5.96 -1.10
CA GLU A 24 3.49 -6.58 -2.27
C GLU A 24 3.71 -5.57 -3.39
N ASP A 25 2.74 -4.67 -3.63
CA ASP A 25 2.89 -3.60 -4.62
C ASP A 25 4.09 -2.70 -4.26
N LEU A 26 4.21 -2.31 -2.98
CA LEU A 26 5.28 -1.42 -2.51
C LEU A 26 6.66 -2.08 -2.50
N LEU A 27 6.72 -3.40 -2.26
CA LEU A 27 7.99 -4.13 -2.14
C LEU A 27 8.54 -4.56 -3.49
N PHE A 28 7.67 -5.07 -4.37
CA PHE A 28 8.07 -5.80 -5.57
C PHE A 28 7.80 -5.06 -6.89
N LYS A 29 6.83 -4.13 -6.93
CA LYS A 29 6.51 -3.43 -8.18
C LYS A 29 7.30 -2.14 -8.30
N SER A 30 7.93 -1.95 -9.45
CA SER A 30 8.53 -0.67 -9.85
C SER A 30 7.54 0.24 -10.58
N LYS A 31 6.38 -0.30 -10.95
CA LYS A 31 5.33 0.39 -11.72
C LYS A 31 3.96 -0.01 -11.21
N ILE A 32 3.05 0.94 -11.18
CA ILE A 32 1.64 0.71 -10.89
C ILE A 32 0.76 1.37 -11.94
N GLU A 33 -0.38 0.74 -12.20
CA GLU A 33 -1.40 1.30 -13.06
C GLU A 33 -2.56 1.80 -12.21
N CYS A 34 -3.05 3.00 -12.50
CA CYS A 34 -4.28 3.48 -11.88
C CYS A 34 -5.48 2.66 -12.38
N PRO A 35 -6.24 1.96 -11.52
CA PRO A 35 -7.34 1.10 -11.96
C PRO A 35 -8.54 1.87 -12.52
N PHE A 36 -8.53 3.21 -12.45
CA PHE A 36 -9.64 4.05 -12.88
C PHE A 36 -9.40 4.79 -14.19
N CYS A 37 -8.14 5.05 -14.54
CA CYS A 37 -7.78 5.79 -15.76
C CYS A 37 -6.64 5.15 -16.54
N LEU A 38 -6.15 3.99 -16.08
CA LEU A 38 -5.11 3.17 -16.72
C LEU A 38 -3.77 3.91 -16.90
N MET A 39 -3.55 4.99 -16.14
CA MET A 39 -2.27 5.69 -16.14
C MET A 39 -1.22 4.85 -15.42
N GLU A 40 -0.15 4.51 -16.12
CA GLU A 40 1.05 3.91 -15.55
C GLU A 40 1.87 4.97 -14.79
N MET A 41 2.32 4.64 -13.59
CA MET A 41 3.14 5.50 -12.73
C MET A 41 4.34 4.69 -12.23
N ASP A 42 5.52 5.28 -12.33
CA ASP A 42 6.73 4.72 -11.73
C ASP A 42 6.67 4.83 -10.21
N MET A 43 6.99 3.73 -9.53
CA MET A 43 7.03 3.64 -8.09
C MET A 43 8.45 3.34 -7.63
N THR A 44 9.07 4.32 -6.96
CA THR A 44 10.40 4.16 -6.35
C THR A 44 10.26 4.20 -4.84
N VAL A 45 10.32 3.03 -4.21
CA VAL A 45 10.34 2.93 -2.75
C VAL A 45 11.79 2.80 -2.26
N PRO A 46 12.29 3.72 -1.41
CA PRO A 46 13.65 3.63 -0.88
C PRO A 46 13.89 2.32 -0.13
N THR A 47 15.12 1.79 -0.22
CA THR A 47 15.50 0.51 0.41
C THR A 47 15.22 0.48 1.91
N SER A 48 15.48 1.58 2.63
CA SER A 48 15.18 1.69 4.06
C SER A 48 13.68 1.51 4.37
N ILE A 49 12.82 2.09 3.54
CA ILE A 49 11.37 1.94 3.66
C ILE A 49 10.95 0.52 3.32
N LYS A 50 11.56 -0.12 2.31
CA LYS A 50 11.26 -1.53 1.98
C LYS A 50 11.54 -2.46 3.15
N HIS A 51 12.65 -2.27 3.87
CA HIS A 51 12.95 -3.06 5.07
C HIS A 51 11.86 -2.90 6.14
N HIS A 52 11.47 -1.66 6.45
CA HIS A 52 10.40 -1.43 7.43
C HIS A 52 9.05 -2.00 6.99
N LEU A 53 8.71 -1.92 5.71
CA LEU A 53 7.49 -2.52 5.17
C LEU A 53 7.50 -4.05 5.30
N GLN A 54 8.65 -4.71 5.12
CA GLN A 54 8.79 -6.15 5.34
C GLN A 54 8.61 -6.51 6.82
N GLU A 55 9.19 -5.75 7.74
CA GLU A 55 9.04 -5.95 9.19
C GLU A 55 7.56 -5.86 9.60
N ILE A 56 6.85 -4.83 9.12
CA ILE A 56 5.42 -4.65 9.38
C ILE A 56 4.61 -5.82 8.82
N MET A 57 4.88 -6.23 7.57
CA MET A 57 4.18 -7.35 6.93
C MET A 57 4.36 -8.67 7.72
N MET A 58 5.57 -8.95 8.22
CA MET A 58 5.82 -10.11 9.06
C MET A 58 5.10 -10.03 10.42
N ALA A 59 5.08 -8.85 11.05
CA ALA A 59 4.37 -8.64 12.30
C ALA A 59 2.85 -8.86 12.13
N GLU A 60 2.26 -8.34 11.06
CA GLU A 60 0.84 -8.56 10.75
C GLU A 60 0.51 -10.04 10.54
N GLN A 61 1.36 -10.77 9.81
CA GLN A 61 1.19 -12.22 9.62
C GLN A 61 1.25 -12.99 10.94
N ASN A 62 2.17 -12.63 11.84
CA ASN A 62 2.29 -13.27 13.14
C ASN A 62 1.06 -13.01 14.02
N VAL A 63 0.58 -11.77 14.07
CA VAL A 63 -0.65 -11.41 14.80
C VAL A 63 -1.85 -12.18 14.25
N ASN A 64 -1.98 -12.29 12.93
CA ASN A 64 -3.08 -13.01 12.30
C ASN A 64 -3.05 -14.52 12.61
N LYS A 65 -1.86 -15.14 12.61
CA LYS A 65 -1.68 -16.54 13.02
C LYS A 65 -2.03 -16.76 14.50
N SER A 66 -1.63 -15.85 15.38
CA SER A 66 -1.97 -15.94 16.80
C SER A 66 -3.47 -15.78 17.06
N LYS A 67 -4.17 -14.96 16.26
CA LYS A 67 -5.64 -14.84 16.33
C LYS A 67 -6.35 -16.10 15.86
N SER A 68 -5.85 -16.77 14.82
CA SER A 68 -6.48 -18.01 14.32
C SER A 68 -6.30 -19.21 15.24
N PHE A 69 -5.28 -19.20 16.11
CA PHE A 69 -5.00 -20.29 17.06
C PHE A 69 -5.90 -20.27 18.30
N ASN A 70 -6.58 -19.16 18.58
CA ASN A 70 -7.48 -18.97 19.73
C ASN A 70 -8.97 -19.20 19.37
N ARG A 71 -9.26 -19.96 18.32
CA ARG A 71 -10.63 -20.26 17.86
C ARG A 71 -10.81 -21.75 17.67
#